data_AF-A0A7C5B1L5-F1
#
_entry.id   AF-A0A7C5B1L5-F1
#
_cell.length_a   1.000
_cell.length_b   1.000
_cell.length_c   1.000
_cell.angle_alpha   90.00
_cell.angle_beta   90.00
_cell.angle_gamma   90.00
#
_symmetry.space_group_name_H-M   'P 1'
#
loop_
_entity.id
_entity.type
_entity.pdbx_description
1 polymer ?
#
loop_
_entity_poly.entity_id
_entity_poly.type
_entity_poly.pdbx_seq_one_letter_code
_entity_poly.pdbx_strand_id
1 'polypeptide(L)'
;MMLHMRRRSCSLLRVHGLPVPTWWWTEVVPLSDTTDGGRKSTMTQIEAVAWIAQVFEMAPDQLTPDTHRDNVPAWDSLGVLTLMAGLDSDFGIVLTDEDIQRVKTVGDILDVMRRHGTLAQTSS
;
A
#
# COMPACT_ATOMS: atom_id res chain seq x y z
N MET A 1 12.87 -21.13 -42.25
CA MET A 1 12.74 -21.08 -40.77
C MET A 1 13.93 -20.31 -40.23
N MET A 2 13.69 -19.07 -39.83
CA MET A 2 14.67 -18.10 -39.34
C MET A 2 14.64 -18.11 -37.80
N LEU A 3 15.79 -18.33 -37.16
CA LEU A 3 16.00 -17.95 -35.75
C LEU A 3 16.92 -16.72 -35.75
N HIS A 4 16.39 -15.60 -35.29
CA HIS A 4 17.05 -14.30 -35.28
C HIS A 4 18.10 -14.25 -34.16
N MET A 5 19.33 -13.85 -34.51
CA MET A 5 20.44 -13.54 -33.58
C MET A 5 20.32 -12.11 -33.02
N ARG A 6 21.04 -11.88 -31.89
CA ARG A 6 21.72 -10.64 -31.40
C ARG A 6 21.21 -10.18 -30.02
N ARG A 7 22.03 -9.82 -29.02
CA ARG A 7 23.48 -9.60 -28.92
C ARG A 7 23.91 -9.71 -27.46
N ARG A 8 24.81 -10.64 -27.14
CA ARG A 8 25.70 -10.53 -25.98
C ARG A 8 26.88 -9.69 -26.42
N SER A 9 27.04 -8.50 -25.86
CA SER A 9 28.25 -7.69 -26.06
C SER A 9 28.78 -7.27 -24.70
N CYS A 10 29.54 -8.19 -24.11
CA CYS A 10 30.67 -7.85 -23.27
C CYS A 10 31.66 -7.09 -24.17
N SER A 11 31.94 -5.83 -23.89
CA SER A 11 33.04 -5.11 -24.53
C SER A 11 33.88 -4.44 -23.44
N LEU A 12 35.05 -5.05 -23.22
CA LEU A 12 36.35 -4.40 -23.01
C LEU A 12 36.47 -3.34 -21.91
N LEU A 13 37.03 -3.83 -20.82
CA LEU A 13 37.87 -3.13 -19.85
C LEU A 13 39.07 -2.43 -20.54
N ARG A 14 39.19 -1.11 -20.40
CA ARG A 14 40.49 -0.38 -20.37
C ARG A 14 40.36 0.92 -19.56
N VAL A 15 41.11 0.95 -18.47
CA VAL A 15 41.33 2.02 -17.48
C VAL A 15 41.85 3.33 -18.09
N HIS A 16 41.28 4.48 -17.70
CA HIS A 16 41.98 5.76 -17.48
C HIS A 16 41.08 6.77 -16.73
N GLY A 17 41.42 7.07 -15.46
CA GLY A 17 41.34 8.43 -14.88
C GLY A 17 40.02 8.99 -14.31
N LEU A 18 39.76 8.70 -13.00
CA LEU A 18 39.08 9.53 -11.95
C LEU A 18 37.58 9.90 -12.11
N PRO A 19 36.83 10.27 -11.02
CA PRO A 19 37.07 10.15 -9.58
C PRO A 19 36.01 9.26 -8.85
N VAL A 20 36.33 8.81 -7.64
CA VAL A 20 35.42 8.04 -6.78
C VAL A 20 34.18 8.85 -6.41
N PRO A 21 32.95 8.34 -6.60
CA PRO A 21 31.78 9.03 -6.08
C PRO A 21 31.59 8.62 -4.61
N THR A 22 31.24 9.60 -3.78
CA THR A 22 31.05 9.50 -2.33
C THR A 22 29.77 8.74 -1.97
N TRP A 23 29.73 7.45 -2.29
CA TRP A 23 28.69 6.50 -1.84
C TRP A 23 29.35 5.42 -0.98
N TRP A 24 29.81 5.90 0.18
CA TRP A 24 29.65 5.25 1.48
C TRP A 24 28.81 3.96 1.45
N TRP A 25 29.51 2.83 1.47
CA TRP A 25 29.00 1.56 1.98
C TRP A 25 29.57 1.38 3.37
N THR A 26 28.76 1.62 4.39
CA THR A 26 28.81 0.94 5.70
C THR A 26 27.71 1.55 6.55
N GLU A 27 26.50 1.00 6.48
CA GLU A 27 25.80 0.58 7.69
C GLU A 27 24.66 -0.36 7.32
N VAL A 28 24.84 -1.60 7.71
CA VAL A 28 23.84 -2.64 7.88
C VAL A 28 22.56 -2.08 8.50
N VAL A 29 21.49 -2.00 7.71
CA VAL A 29 20.11 -2.00 8.22
C VAL A 29 19.58 -3.41 8.06
N PRO A 30 19.00 -4.03 9.11
CA PRO A 30 18.55 -5.41 9.05
C PRO A 30 17.45 -5.58 8.02
N LEU A 31 17.66 -6.53 7.13
CA LEU A 31 16.67 -7.06 6.21
C LEU A 31 15.58 -7.78 7.02
N SER A 32 14.41 -7.17 7.12
CA SER A 32 13.14 -7.80 7.50
C SER A 32 12.10 -7.01 6.70
N ASP A 33 11.42 -7.51 5.69
CA ASP A 33 11.09 -8.87 5.32
C ASP A 33 10.93 -8.94 3.78
N THR A 34 11.42 -10.04 3.23
CA THR A 34 10.95 -10.77 2.03
C THR A 34 10.25 -10.00 0.89
N THR A 35 10.98 -9.90 -0.21
CA THR A 35 10.53 -10.24 -1.58
C THR A 35 9.12 -9.84 -2.02
N ASP A 36 9.03 -8.89 -2.95
CA ASP A 36 8.30 -9.16 -4.20
C ASP A 36 8.77 -8.27 -5.36
N GLY A 37 9.34 -8.92 -6.38
CA GLY A 37 9.47 -8.34 -7.70
C GLY A 37 8.20 -8.60 -8.51
N GLY A 38 7.51 -7.54 -8.91
CA GLY A 38 6.59 -7.58 -10.05
C GLY A 38 5.12 -7.96 -9.81
N ARG A 39 4.61 -7.97 -8.57
CA ARG A 39 3.17 -8.01 -8.30
C ARG A 39 2.62 -6.58 -8.22
N LYS A 40 1.40 -6.40 -8.76
CA LYS A 40 0.61 -5.16 -8.62
C LYS A 40 0.64 -4.75 -7.15
N SER A 41 1.10 -3.54 -6.83
CA SER A 41 1.33 -3.06 -5.46
C SER A 41 0.06 -3.18 -4.63
N THR A 42 -0.07 -4.27 -3.88
CA THR A 42 -1.27 -4.56 -3.09
C THR A 42 -0.90 -4.25 -1.64
N MET A 43 -1.67 -3.37 -0.99
CA MET A 43 -1.38 -2.91 0.37
C MET A 43 -1.68 -4.02 1.39
N THR A 44 -0.95 -4.05 2.51
CA THR A 44 -1.20 -4.98 3.61
C THR A 44 -2.34 -4.50 4.51
N GLN A 45 -2.90 -5.39 5.34
CA GLN A 45 -3.95 -5.02 6.29
C GLN A 45 -3.49 -3.94 7.28
N ILE A 46 -2.24 -4.05 7.77
CA ILE A 46 -1.65 -3.10 8.72
C ILE A 46 -1.55 -1.72 8.08
N GLU A 47 -1.08 -1.64 6.83
CA GLU A 47 -0.99 -0.39 6.09
C GLU A 47 -2.39 0.21 5.81
N ALA A 48 -3.41 -0.60 5.52
CA ALA A 48 -4.78 -0.08 5.40
C ALA A 48 -5.32 0.45 6.71
N VAL A 49 -5.12 -0.25 7.83
CA VAL A 49 -5.54 0.26 9.15
C VAL A 49 -4.83 1.58 9.44
N ALA A 50 -3.53 1.69 9.12
CA ALA A 50 -2.78 2.93 9.28
C ALA A 50 -3.26 4.05 8.37
N TRP A 51 -3.70 3.74 7.14
CA TRP A 51 -4.31 4.71 6.25
C TRP A 51 -5.67 5.18 6.76
N ILE A 52 -6.53 4.26 7.19
CA ILE A 52 -7.83 4.58 7.79
C ILE A 52 -7.65 5.45 9.04
N ALA A 53 -6.65 5.13 9.87
CA ALA A 53 -6.32 5.94 11.04
C ALA A 53 -5.91 7.36 10.68
N GLN A 54 -5.10 7.54 9.63
CA GLN A 54 -4.74 8.86 9.12
C GLN A 54 -5.95 9.65 8.62
N VAL A 55 -6.85 9.00 7.87
CA VAL A 55 -8.11 9.61 7.39
C VAL A 55 -8.95 10.14 8.55
N PHE A 56 -8.99 9.40 9.66
CA PHE A 56 -9.71 9.79 10.87
C PHE A 56 -8.87 10.64 11.84
N GLU A 57 -7.64 11.03 11.48
CA GLU A 57 -6.70 11.78 12.32
C GLU A 57 -6.44 11.12 13.69
N MET A 58 -6.35 9.79 13.70
CA MET A 58 -6.16 8.96 14.89
C MET A 58 -4.88 8.13 14.81
N ALA A 59 -4.45 7.59 15.95
CA ALA A 59 -3.34 6.65 15.99
C ALA A 59 -3.77 5.26 15.50
N PRO A 60 -2.96 4.58 14.66
CA PRO A 60 -3.28 3.23 14.16
C PRO A 60 -3.42 2.21 15.29
N ASP A 61 -2.72 2.40 16.41
CA ASP A 61 -2.79 1.52 17.58
C ASP A 61 -4.15 1.59 18.31
N GLN A 62 -4.96 2.61 18.02
CA GLN A 62 -6.31 2.78 18.59
C GLN A 62 -7.41 2.21 17.70
N LEU A 63 -7.06 1.75 16.49
CA LEU A 63 -7.99 1.19 15.53
C LEU A 63 -7.73 -0.30 15.35
N THR A 64 -8.79 -1.08 15.50
CA THR A 64 -8.79 -2.52 15.25
C THR A 64 -9.82 -2.83 14.17
N PRO A 65 -9.70 -3.94 13.44
CA PRO A 65 -10.72 -4.37 12.47
C PRO A 65 -12.13 -4.46 13.09
N ASP A 66 -12.22 -4.82 14.37
CA ASP A 66 -13.49 -4.93 15.12
C ASP A 66 -14.00 -3.59 15.66
N THR A 67 -13.26 -2.49 15.50
CA THR A 67 -13.68 -1.17 15.98
C THR A 67 -14.92 -0.70 15.21
N HIS A 68 -16.02 -0.49 15.94
CA HIS A 68 -17.27 0.03 15.41
C HIS A 68 -17.21 1.55 15.22
N ARG A 69 -17.91 2.07 14.21
CA ARG A 69 -17.98 3.50 13.87
C ARG A 69 -18.43 4.38 15.04
N ASP A 70 -19.33 3.88 15.87
CA ASP A 70 -19.85 4.63 17.04
C ASP A 70 -18.77 4.88 18.11
N ASN A 71 -17.69 4.08 18.09
CA ASN A 71 -16.55 4.25 18.99
C ASN A 71 -15.46 5.14 18.39
N VAL A 72 -15.64 5.62 17.16
CA VAL A 72 -14.69 6.48 16.43
C VAL A 72 -15.33 7.87 16.27
N PRO A 73 -14.99 8.85 17.12
CA PRO A 73 -15.61 10.18 17.08
C PRO A 73 -15.43 10.90 15.74
N ALA A 74 -14.31 10.65 15.06
CA ALA A 74 -14.02 11.20 13.75
C ALA A 74 -14.87 10.57 12.63
N TRP A 75 -15.59 9.48 12.89
CA TRP A 75 -16.42 8.78 11.92
C TRP A 75 -17.87 9.32 11.87
N ASP A 76 -17.97 10.64 11.72
CA ASP A 76 -19.23 11.39 11.57
C ASP A 76 -19.52 11.74 10.09
N SER A 77 -20.32 12.78 9.83
CA SER A 77 -20.58 13.27 8.48
C SER A 77 -19.33 13.72 7.72
N LEU A 78 -18.38 14.40 8.39
CA LEU A 78 -17.15 14.87 7.75
C LEU A 78 -16.18 13.72 7.54
N GLY A 79 -16.01 12.83 8.53
CA GLY A 79 -15.14 11.67 8.40
C GLY A 79 -15.55 10.72 7.29
N VAL A 80 -16.87 10.53 7.10
CA VAL A 80 -17.39 9.74 5.97
C VAL A 80 -17.02 10.37 4.63
N LEU A 81 -17.12 11.70 4.49
CA LEU A 81 -16.74 12.41 3.26
C LEU A 81 -15.23 12.31 3.01
N THR A 82 -14.40 12.47 4.03
CA THR A 82 -12.94 12.32 3.93
C THR A 82 -12.57 10.90 3.53
N LEU A 83 -13.22 9.89 4.12
CA LEU A 83 -13.02 8.48 3.75
C LEU A 83 -13.38 8.22 2.28
N MET A 84 -14.52 8.73 1.82
CA MET A 84 -14.91 8.60 0.41
C MET A 84 -13.90 9.23 -0.53
N ALA A 85 -13.49 10.47 -0.22
CA ALA A 85 -12.54 11.21 -1.04
C ALA A 85 -11.18 10.50 -1.08
N GLY A 86 -10.70 9.98 0.05
CA GLY A 86 -9.45 9.24 0.13
C GLY A 86 -9.51 7.91 -0.62
N LEU A 87 -10.61 7.16 -0.51
CA LEU A 87 -10.79 5.91 -1.24
C LEU A 87 -10.84 6.14 -2.75
N ASP A 88 -11.50 7.21 -3.20
CA ASP A 88 -11.56 7.60 -4.60
C ASP A 88 -10.20 8.10 -5.12
N SER A 89 -9.50 8.95 -4.37
CA SER A 89 -8.22 9.52 -4.80
C SER A 89 -7.07 8.51 -4.80
N ASP A 90 -6.95 7.70 -3.76
CA ASP A 90 -5.77 6.87 -3.52
C ASP A 90 -5.92 5.49 -4.18
N PHE A 91 -7.17 5.01 -4.29
CA PHE A 91 -7.46 3.65 -4.77
C PHE A 91 -8.46 3.61 -5.93
N GLY A 92 -9.09 4.72 -6.30
CA GLY A 92 -10.13 4.75 -7.33
C GLY A 92 -11.40 4.02 -6.92
N ILE A 93 -11.66 3.89 -5.61
CA ILE A 93 -12.84 3.21 -5.06
C ILE A 93 -13.90 4.25 -4.73
N VAL A 94 -14.98 4.25 -5.50
CA VAL A 94 -16.16 5.08 -5.24
C VAL A 94 -17.12 4.34 -4.31
N LEU A 95 -17.30 4.84 -3.09
CA LEU A 95 -18.32 4.33 -2.16
C LEU A 95 -19.71 4.80 -2.58
N THR A 96 -20.66 3.87 -2.71
CA THR A 96 -22.08 4.20 -2.92
C THR A 96 -22.81 4.42 -1.59
N ASP A 97 -24.01 5.01 -1.63
CA ASP A 97 -24.83 5.19 -0.41
C ASP A 97 -25.08 3.88 0.33
N GLU A 98 -25.31 2.80 -0.43
CA GLU A 98 -25.45 1.44 0.13
C GLU A 98 -24.18 0.97 0.84
N ASP A 99 -22.99 1.29 0.31
CA ASP A 99 -21.73 0.92 0.94
C ASP A 99 -21.54 1.68 2.25
N ILE A 100 -21.84 2.99 2.31
CA ILE A 100 -21.77 3.77 3.55
C ILE A 100 -22.66 3.16 4.64
N GLN A 101 -23.87 2.72 4.28
CA GLN A 101 -24.80 2.13 5.24
C GLN A 101 -24.37 0.73 5.70
N ARG A 102 -23.64 0.00 4.85
CA ARG A 102 -23.08 -1.31 5.17
C ARG A 102 -21.82 -1.22 6.02
N VAL A 103 -20.98 -0.22 5.78
CA VAL A 103 -19.73 -0.05 6.51
C VAL A 103 -20.02 0.49 7.91
N LYS A 104 -19.87 -0.39 8.91
CA LYS A 104 -20.08 -0.06 10.33
C LYS A 104 -18.83 -0.26 11.17
N THR A 105 -17.88 -1.02 10.66
CA THR A 105 -16.63 -1.36 11.33
C THR A 105 -15.45 -1.08 10.41
N VAL A 106 -14.27 -0.93 10.99
CA VAL A 106 -13.01 -0.82 10.22
C VAL A 106 -12.83 -2.06 9.33
N GLY A 107 -13.22 -3.24 9.80
CA GLY A 107 -13.24 -4.49 9.05
C GLY A 107 -14.05 -4.40 7.77
N ASP A 108 -15.21 -3.73 7.79
CA ASP A 108 -16.04 -3.54 6.60
C ASP A 108 -15.33 -2.67 5.55
N ILE A 109 -14.58 -1.64 5.97
CA ILE A 109 -13.75 -0.82 5.06
C ILE A 109 -12.67 -1.68 4.42
N LEU A 110 -11.98 -2.48 5.23
CA LEU A 110 -10.96 -3.41 4.73
C LEU A 110 -11.56 -4.40 3.72
N ASP A 111 -12.78 -4.87 3.94
CA ASP A 111 -13.47 -5.75 3.01
C ASP A 111 -13.88 -5.06 1.72
N VAL A 112 -14.27 -3.77 1.75
CA VAL A 112 -14.40 -2.96 0.52
C VAL A 112 -13.08 -2.98 -0.24
N MET A 113 -11.97 -2.60 0.41
CA MET A 113 -10.66 -2.53 -0.25
C MET A 113 -10.20 -3.89 -0.81
N ARG A 114 -10.46 -4.99 -0.09
CA ARG A 114 -10.19 -6.37 -0.57
C ARG A 114 -10.99 -6.73 -1.81
N ARG A 115 -12.29 -6.39 -1.85
CA ARG A 115 -13.17 -6.68 -3.00
C ARG A 115 -12.69 -5.98 -4.27
N HIS A 116 -12.07 -4.81 -4.12
CA HIS A 116 -11.51 -4.04 -5.23
C HIS A 116 -10.07 -4.45 -5.62
N GLY A 117 -9.48 -5.42 -4.93
CA GLY A 117 -8.12 -5.91 -5.22
C GLY A 117 -6.99 -4.99 -4.72
N THR A 118 -7.32 -4.04 -3.86
CA THR A 118 -6.36 -3.10 -3.22
C THR A 118 -5.59 -3.75 -2.07
N LEU A 119 -6.20 -4.73 -1.40
CA LEU A 119 -5.61 -5.45 -0.27
C LEU A 119 -5.30 -6.90 -0.62
N ALA A 120 -4.11 -7.36 -0.20
CA ALA A 120 -3.67 -8.72 -0.44
C ALA A 120 -4.55 -9.64 0.42
N GLN A 121 -5.16 -10.66 -0.19
CA GLN A 121 -5.92 -11.63 0.57
C GLN A 121 -4.95 -12.36 1.49
N THR A 122 -5.00 -12.03 2.78
CA THR A 122 -4.27 -12.76 3.81
C THR A 122 -4.87 -14.16 3.87
N SER A 123 -4.27 -15.06 3.10
CA SER A 123 -4.61 -16.48 3.12
C SER A 123 -3.82 -17.13 4.24
N SER A 124 -4.37 -17.15 5.47
CA SER A 124 -4.18 -18.19 6.50
C SER A 124 -4.75 -17.76 7.84
#